data_AF-A0A1H3HRN4-F1
#
_entry.id   AF-A0A1H3HRN4-F1
#
_cell.length_a   1.000
_cell.length_b   1.000
_cell.length_c   1.000
_cell.angle_alpha   90.00
_cell.angle_beta   90.00
_cell.angle_gamma   90.00
#
_symmetry.space_group_name_H-M   'P 1'
#
loop_
_entity.id
_entity.type
_entity.pdbx_description
1 polymer ?
#
loop_
_entity_poly.entity_id
_entity_poly.type
_entity_poly.pdbx_seq_one_letter_code
_entity_poly.pdbx_strand_id
1 'polypeptide(L)'
;MNDTLPILNTNTTTDQELVELAGLHAYREYKKGDEFSTSSGTNFEVVNTNYEHPTGLDAMTVQNLNTGEYIIVYQGTQVHAKYGKADLGTNMRLLAEQTPAQLEAANQYYLDMQQELVNSGNQIAYLAGNSLGGALANSVAVRHSDVKSVTLNPALLPSGLISPEADYANITNYISQYDVLNIGIRSEKLI
;
A
#
# COMPACT_ATOMS: atom_id res chain seq x y z
N MET A 1 11.67 -36.47 -22.86
CA MET A 1 11.13 -35.11 -22.96
C MET A 1 11.42 -34.44 -21.64
N ASN A 2 12.35 -33.50 -21.63
CA ASN A 2 12.67 -32.70 -20.44
C ASN A 2 11.76 -31.47 -20.54
N ASP A 3 10.66 -31.48 -19.79
CA ASP A 3 9.83 -30.30 -19.62
C ASP A 3 10.57 -29.34 -18.69
N THR A 4 11.45 -28.51 -19.26
CA THR A 4 11.92 -27.32 -18.56
C THR A 4 10.73 -26.39 -18.36
N LEU A 5 10.19 -26.41 -17.14
CA LEU A 5 9.30 -25.36 -16.65
C LEU A 5 9.93 -23.99 -16.94
N PRO A 6 9.15 -22.98 -17.34
CA PRO A 6 9.68 -21.65 -17.54
C PRO A 6 10.31 -21.16 -16.25
N ILE A 7 11.56 -20.71 -16.33
CA ILE A 7 12.23 -20.02 -15.23
C ILE A 7 11.46 -18.72 -15.02
N LEU A 8 10.64 -18.66 -13.97
CA LEU A 8 10.03 -17.42 -13.52
C LEU A 8 11.16 -16.45 -13.19
N ASN A 9 11.11 -15.24 -13.73
CA ASN A 9 12.12 -14.23 -13.48
C ASN A 9 12.02 -13.79 -12.00
N THR A 10 12.97 -14.19 -11.16
CA THR A 10 12.98 -14.03 -9.69
C THR A 10 13.61 -12.73 -9.19
N ASN A 11 13.74 -11.70 -10.04
CA ASN A 11 14.64 -10.57 -9.77
C ASN A 11 13.96 -9.36 -9.13
N THR A 12 12.65 -9.38 -8.90
CA THR A 12 11.93 -8.31 -8.21
C THR A 12 10.58 -8.79 -7.69
N THR A 13 10.06 -8.12 -6.67
CA THR A 13 8.73 -8.32 -6.10
C THR A 13 7.68 -7.96 -7.15
N THR A 14 6.75 -8.87 -7.40
CA THR A 14 5.73 -8.70 -8.44
C THR A 14 4.58 -7.83 -7.95
N ASP A 15 3.90 -7.17 -8.90
CA ASP A 15 2.69 -6.39 -8.56
C ASP A 15 1.58 -7.28 -7.94
N GLN A 16 1.51 -8.57 -8.30
CA GLN A 16 0.58 -9.52 -7.68
C GLN A 16 0.88 -9.71 -6.18
N GLU A 17 2.16 -9.84 -5.81
CA GLU A 17 2.58 -9.94 -4.40
C GLU A 17 2.32 -8.63 -3.66
N LEU A 18 2.59 -7.47 -4.28
CA LEU A 18 2.30 -6.16 -3.68
C LEU A 18 0.79 -5.96 -3.45
N VAL A 19 -0.05 -6.42 -4.38
CA VAL A 19 -1.51 -6.42 -4.23
C VAL A 19 -1.97 -7.36 -3.11
N GLU A 20 -1.34 -8.53 -2.97
CA GLU A 20 -1.62 -9.44 -1.86
C GLU A 20 -1.20 -8.85 -0.51
N LEU A 21 -0.01 -8.24 -0.45
CA LEU A 21 0.45 -7.51 0.72
C LEU A 21 -0.55 -6.42 1.12
N ALA A 22 -0.99 -5.60 0.16
CA ALA A 22 -1.97 -4.55 0.35
C ALA A 22 -3.34 -5.06 0.81
N GLY A 23 -3.86 -6.12 0.18
CA GLY A 23 -5.23 -6.60 0.37
C GLY A 23 -5.42 -7.57 1.53
N LEU A 24 -4.38 -8.32 1.90
CA LEU A 24 -4.43 -9.39 2.89
C LEU A 24 -3.52 -9.12 4.09
N HIS A 25 -2.22 -8.95 3.83
CA HIS A 25 -1.23 -8.92 4.90
C HIS A 25 -1.24 -7.60 5.67
N ALA A 26 -1.62 -6.49 5.02
CA ALA A 26 -1.80 -5.19 5.68
C ALA A 26 -2.77 -5.26 6.87
N TYR A 27 -3.74 -6.18 6.85
CA TYR A 27 -4.78 -6.33 7.87
C TYR A 27 -4.51 -7.44 8.89
N ARG A 28 -3.29 -7.96 8.93
CA ARG A 28 -2.84 -8.94 9.92
C ARG A 28 -1.94 -8.27 10.95
N GLU A 29 -2.05 -8.70 12.20
CA GLU A 29 -1.23 -8.19 13.29
C GLU A 29 0.11 -8.94 13.37
N TYR A 30 1.02 -8.60 12.46
CA TYR A 30 2.40 -9.10 12.50
C TYR A 30 3.26 -8.34 13.49
N LYS A 31 4.33 -8.97 13.97
CA LYS A 31 5.39 -8.34 14.78
C LYS A 31 6.70 -8.35 14.02
N LYS A 32 7.62 -7.45 14.40
CA LYS A 32 9.00 -7.48 13.89
C LYS A 32 9.62 -8.87 14.12
N GLY A 33 10.22 -9.42 13.06
CA GLY A 33 10.80 -10.76 13.01
C GLY A 33 9.81 -11.86 12.65
N ASP A 34 8.51 -11.57 12.48
CA ASP A 34 7.58 -12.55 11.93
C ASP A 34 7.89 -12.79 10.45
N GLU A 35 7.81 -14.06 10.04
CA GLU A 35 7.88 -14.47 8.65
C GLU A 35 6.52 -14.94 8.14
N PHE A 36 6.25 -14.69 6.86
CA PHE A 36 5.06 -15.22 6.19
C PHE A 36 5.31 -15.47 4.71
N SER A 37 4.49 -16.34 4.12
CA SER A 37 4.49 -16.60 2.69
C SER A 37 3.25 -16.00 2.03
N THR A 38 3.43 -15.47 0.84
CA THR A 38 2.34 -15.11 -0.08
C THR A 38 1.76 -16.36 -0.75
N SER A 39 0.62 -16.22 -1.42
CA SER A 39 -0.02 -17.30 -2.18
C SER A 39 0.82 -17.82 -3.35
N SER A 40 1.76 -17.01 -3.86
CA SER A 40 2.76 -17.42 -4.88
C SER A 40 3.92 -18.24 -4.29
N GLY A 41 4.03 -18.32 -2.95
CA GLY A 41 5.12 -19.01 -2.26
C GLY A 41 6.33 -18.12 -1.96
N THR A 42 6.29 -16.81 -2.21
CA THR A 42 7.36 -15.88 -1.85
C THR A 42 7.31 -15.58 -0.35
N ASN A 43 8.46 -15.70 0.31
CA ASN A 43 8.62 -15.46 1.74
C ASN A 43 9.02 -14.01 2.02
N PHE A 44 8.43 -13.45 3.08
CA PHE A 44 8.71 -12.11 3.57
C PHE A 44 9.01 -12.16 5.08
N GLU A 45 9.92 -11.30 5.52
CA GLU A 45 10.17 -11.02 6.93
C GLU A 45 9.69 -9.61 7.27
N VAL A 46 9.06 -9.44 8.44
CA VAL A 46 8.64 -8.14 8.95
C VAL A 46 9.80 -7.45 9.66
N VAL A 47 10.27 -6.35 9.08
CA VAL A 47 11.45 -5.60 9.54
C VAL A 47 11.07 -4.52 10.55
N ASN A 48 9.89 -3.93 10.39
CA ASN A 48 9.37 -2.87 11.25
C ASN A 48 7.84 -2.84 11.21
N THR A 49 7.22 -2.39 12.30
CA THR A 49 5.77 -2.16 12.39
C THR A 49 5.51 -0.86 13.14
N ASN A 50 4.49 -0.12 12.72
CA ASN A 50 3.96 1.06 13.40
C ASN A 50 2.44 0.93 13.42
N TYR A 51 1.88 0.52 14.56
CA TYR A 51 0.44 0.37 14.74
C TYR A 51 -0.07 1.27 15.85
N GLU A 52 -1.36 1.57 15.83
CA GLU A 52 -2.05 2.42 16.79
C GLU A 52 -1.48 3.85 16.84
N HIS A 53 -0.89 4.32 15.74
CA HIS A 53 -0.34 5.67 15.69
C HIS A 53 -1.46 6.71 15.95
N PRO A 54 -1.22 7.80 16.71
CA PRO A 54 -2.26 8.76 17.08
C PRO A 54 -3.00 9.42 15.91
N THR A 55 -2.40 9.44 14.72
CA THR A 55 -3.02 9.95 13.48
C THR A 55 -3.90 8.93 12.78
N GLY A 56 -3.99 7.70 13.28
CA GLY A 56 -4.61 6.55 12.62
C GLY A 56 -3.73 5.89 11.56
N LEU A 57 -2.44 6.18 11.53
CA LEU A 57 -1.50 5.49 10.62
C LEU A 57 -1.17 4.11 11.18
N ASP A 58 -1.46 3.08 10.40
CA ASP A 58 -0.95 1.74 10.64
C ASP A 58 -0.13 1.30 9.42
N ALA A 59 1.09 0.82 9.65
CA ALA A 59 2.01 0.41 8.59
C ALA A 59 2.97 -0.69 9.07
N MET A 60 3.48 -1.45 8.12
CA MET A 60 4.61 -2.35 8.33
C MET A 60 5.62 -2.21 7.20
N THR A 61 6.89 -2.48 7.51
CA THR A 61 7.93 -2.66 6.51
C THR A 61 8.32 -4.13 6.47
N VAL A 62 8.31 -4.72 5.28
CA VAL A 62 8.70 -6.11 5.05
C VAL A 62 9.87 -6.20 4.08
N GLN A 63 10.67 -7.25 4.21
CA GLN A 63 11.70 -7.61 3.24
C GLN A 63 11.26 -8.84 2.46
N ASN A 64 11.33 -8.79 1.13
CA ASN A 64 11.21 -9.97 0.29
C ASN A 64 12.49 -10.80 0.43
N LEU A 65 12.40 -12.02 0.98
CA LEU A 65 13.57 -12.85 1.24
C LEU A 65 14.20 -13.44 -0.04
N ASN A 66 13.49 -13.41 -1.17
CA ASN A 66 14.01 -13.86 -2.45
C ASN A 66 14.82 -12.77 -3.16
N THR A 67 14.39 -11.51 -3.07
CA THR A 67 14.98 -10.39 -3.83
C THR A 67 15.81 -9.44 -2.97
N GLY A 68 15.63 -9.46 -1.65
CA GLY A 68 16.21 -8.53 -0.70
C GLY A 68 15.53 -7.15 -0.65
N GLU A 69 14.50 -6.91 -1.47
CA GLU A 69 13.81 -5.63 -1.54
C GLU A 69 12.99 -5.34 -0.28
N TYR A 70 12.95 -4.07 0.13
CA TYR A 70 12.16 -3.59 1.25
C TYR A 70 10.88 -2.90 0.75
N ILE A 71 9.76 -3.21 1.38
CA ILE A 71 8.42 -2.75 1.00
C ILE A 71 7.72 -2.18 2.22
N ILE A 72 7.17 -0.98 2.12
CA ILE A 72 6.25 -0.44 3.12
C ILE A 72 4.82 -0.78 2.70
N VAL A 73 4.06 -1.37 3.62
CA VAL A 73 2.66 -1.73 3.45
C VAL A 73 1.82 -0.91 4.42
N TYR A 74 1.01 0.01 3.90
CA TYR A 74 0.10 0.84 4.68
C TYR A 74 -1.25 0.15 4.83
N GLN A 75 -1.75 0.08 6.07
CA GLN A 75 -3.07 -0.48 6.37
C GLN A 75 -4.16 0.57 6.11
N GLY A 76 -5.25 0.14 5.47
CA GLY A 76 -6.47 0.94 5.39
C GLY A 76 -7.36 0.79 6.63
N THR A 77 -8.55 1.37 6.65
CA THR A 77 -9.44 1.22 7.81
C THR A 77 -9.94 -0.22 7.96
N GLN A 78 -9.85 -0.78 9.18
CA GLN A 78 -10.51 -2.04 9.50
C GLN A 78 -12.03 -1.84 9.59
N VAL A 79 -12.76 -2.38 8.62
CA VAL A 79 -14.21 -2.17 8.47
C VAL A 79 -15.03 -2.86 9.59
N HIS A 80 -14.41 -3.74 10.41
CA HIS A 80 -15.15 -4.71 11.22
C HIS A 80 -15.48 -4.33 12.68
N ALA A 81 -15.13 -3.15 13.21
CA ALA A 81 -15.30 -2.91 14.65
C ALA A 81 -16.25 -1.78 15.08
N LYS A 82 -16.63 -0.81 14.23
CA LYS A 82 -17.30 0.42 14.74
C LYS A 82 -18.66 0.77 14.15
N TYR A 83 -19.04 0.23 13.00
CA TYR A 83 -20.25 0.66 12.29
C TYR A 83 -21.11 -0.53 11.89
N GLY A 84 -21.83 -1.09 12.86
CA GLY A 84 -22.90 -2.04 12.59
C GLY A 84 -23.95 -1.41 11.66
N LYS A 85 -24.33 -2.15 10.60
CA LYS A 85 -25.47 -1.87 9.69
C LYS A 85 -25.65 -0.40 9.27
N ALA A 86 -24.57 0.27 8.86
CA ALA A 86 -24.65 1.65 8.41
C ALA A 86 -24.70 1.78 6.88
N ASP A 87 -25.34 2.83 6.40
CA ASP A 87 -25.55 3.17 4.98
C ASP A 87 -24.19 3.26 4.24
N LEU A 88 -23.93 2.29 3.34
CA LEU A 88 -22.63 2.12 2.68
C LEU A 88 -22.19 3.38 1.91
N GLY A 89 -23.13 4.11 1.29
CA GLY A 89 -22.81 5.25 0.43
C GLY A 89 -22.17 6.43 1.18
N THR A 90 -22.78 6.85 2.29
CA THR A 90 -22.34 8.04 3.04
C THR A 90 -21.09 7.76 3.87
N ASN A 91 -20.95 6.55 4.41
CA ASN A 91 -19.82 6.21 5.28
C ASN A 91 -18.55 5.85 4.51
N MET A 92 -18.63 5.41 3.25
CA MET A 92 -17.42 5.17 2.45
C MET A 92 -16.57 6.43 2.29
N ARG A 93 -17.19 7.62 2.19
CA ARG A 93 -16.44 8.89 2.17
C ARG A 93 -15.68 9.11 3.48
N LEU A 94 -16.35 8.94 4.63
CA LEU A 94 -15.71 9.05 5.94
C LEU A 94 -14.60 8.01 6.16
N LEU A 95 -14.75 6.80 5.62
CA LEU A 95 -13.72 5.74 5.68
C LEU A 95 -12.55 6.00 4.73
N ALA A 96 -12.80 6.75 3.65
CA ALA A 96 -11.79 7.14 2.67
C ALA A 96 -11.12 8.48 3.00
N GLU A 97 -11.67 9.27 3.94
CA GLU A 97 -11.14 10.57 4.31
C GLU A 97 -9.78 10.45 5.00
N GLN A 98 -8.75 10.91 4.30
CA GLN A 98 -7.41 11.05 4.88
C GLN A 98 -7.32 12.38 5.61
N THR A 99 -6.77 12.37 6.81
CA THR A 99 -6.42 13.63 7.47
C THR A 99 -5.04 14.09 6.99
N PRO A 100 -4.78 15.41 6.89
CA PRO A 100 -3.44 15.91 6.61
C PRO A 100 -2.38 15.31 7.55
N ALA A 101 -2.72 15.13 8.83
CA ALA A 101 -1.81 14.53 9.80
C ALA A 101 -1.47 13.06 9.49
N GLN A 102 -2.42 12.28 8.97
CA GLN A 102 -2.18 10.88 8.58
C GLN A 102 -1.31 10.79 7.32
N LEU A 103 -1.50 11.69 6.35
CA LEU A 103 -0.65 11.79 5.15
C LEU A 103 0.79 12.20 5.50
N GLU A 104 0.96 13.14 6.44
CA GLU A 104 2.29 13.52 6.93
C GLU A 104 2.94 12.39 7.72
N ALA A 105 2.18 11.69 8.56
CA ALA A 105 2.70 10.53 9.29
C ALA A 105 3.16 9.41 8.34
N ALA A 106 2.40 9.12 7.27
CA ALA A 106 2.79 8.11 6.28
C ALA A 106 4.10 8.47 5.59
N ASN A 107 4.26 9.75 5.23
CA ASN A 107 5.50 10.29 4.67
C ASN A 107 6.66 10.24 5.65
N GLN A 108 6.42 10.57 6.93
CA GLN A 108 7.44 10.49 7.96
C GLN A 108 7.91 9.04 8.17
N TYR A 109 6.99 8.07 8.22
CA TYR A 109 7.33 6.65 8.32
C TYR A 109 8.22 6.19 7.16
N TYR A 110 7.91 6.63 5.93
CA TYR A 110 8.77 6.38 4.78
C TYR A 110 10.17 6.96 4.96
N LEU A 111 10.28 8.23 5.36
CA LEU A 111 11.57 8.89 5.57
C LEU A 111 12.40 8.21 6.67
N ASP A 112 11.77 7.82 7.78
CA ASP A 112 12.42 7.14 8.89
C ASP A 112 12.97 5.77 8.46
N MET A 113 12.16 4.98 7.76
CA MET A 113 12.57 3.66 7.26
C MET A 113 13.63 3.77 6.16
N GLN A 114 13.49 4.72 5.24
CA GLN A 114 14.49 4.99 4.22
C GLN A 114 15.83 5.35 4.86
N GLN A 115 15.81 6.20 5.90
CA GLN A 115 17.02 6.59 6.63
C GLN A 115 17.65 5.42 7.39
N GLU A 116 16.86 4.54 8.01
CA GLU A 116 17.34 3.33 8.67
C GLU A 116 18.04 2.40 7.66
N LEU A 117 17.43 2.19 6.50
CA LEU A 117 17.92 1.26 5.48
C LEU A 117 19.16 1.75 4.74
N VAL A 118 19.28 3.05 4.46
CA VAL A 118 20.47 3.62 3.79
C VAL A 118 21.75 3.35 4.59
N ASN A 119 21.67 3.35 5.93
CA ASN A 119 22.82 3.01 6.79
C ASN A 119 23.34 1.58 6.59
N SER A 120 22.50 0.70 6.06
CA SER A 120 22.82 -0.69 5.71
C SER A 120 23.06 -0.93 4.22
N GLY A 121 23.08 0.14 3.40
CA GLY A 121 23.22 0.04 1.94
C GLY A 121 21.94 -0.36 1.21
N ASN A 122 20.79 -0.26 1.87
CA ASN A 122 19.47 -0.63 1.33
C ASN A 122 18.57 0.60 1.13
N GLN A 123 17.44 0.41 0.45
CA GLN A 123 16.42 1.44 0.25
C GLN A 123 15.02 0.80 0.18
N ILE A 124 13.98 1.61 0.37
CA ILE A 124 12.61 1.19 0.08
C ILE A 124 12.43 1.09 -1.43
N ALA A 125 12.04 -0.10 -1.91
CA ALA A 125 11.76 -0.35 -3.32
C ALA A 125 10.30 -0.05 -3.67
N TYR A 126 9.38 -0.45 -2.78
CA TYR A 126 7.95 -0.40 -3.05
C TYR A 126 7.15 0.14 -1.88
N LEU A 127 6.05 0.81 -2.21
CA LEU A 127 4.95 1.13 -1.32
C LEU A 127 3.72 0.34 -1.76
N ALA A 128 2.97 -0.18 -0.81
CA ALA A 128 1.73 -0.91 -1.06
C ALA A 128 0.64 -0.51 -0.07
N GLY A 129 -0.62 -0.66 -0.48
CA GLY A 129 -1.75 -0.39 0.39
C GLY A 129 -3.10 -0.57 -0.31
N ASN A 130 -4.13 -0.83 0.48
CA ASN A 130 -5.52 -0.99 0.02
C ASN A 130 -6.43 0.09 0.60
N SER A 131 -7.40 0.57 -0.17
CA SER A 131 -8.36 1.59 0.26
C SER A 131 -7.63 2.84 0.79
N LEU A 132 -7.89 3.27 2.02
CA LEU A 132 -7.15 4.34 2.70
C LEU A 132 -5.63 4.11 2.67
N GLY A 133 -5.16 2.89 2.89
CA GLY A 133 -3.74 2.55 2.82
C GLY A 133 -3.13 2.79 1.44
N GLY A 134 -3.91 2.58 0.38
CA GLY A 134 -3.49 2.89 -1.00
C GLY A 134 -3.35 4.40 -1.24
N ALA A 135 -4.22 5.22 -0.66
CA ALA A 135 -4.06 6.67 -0.69
C ALA A 135 -2.80 7.12 0.07
N LEU A 136 -2.51 6.51 1.23
CA LEU A 136 -1.27 6.79 1.98
C LEU A 136 -0.04 6.45 1.13
N ALA A 137 0.03 5.26 0.53
CA ALA A 137 1.11 4.85 -0.36
C ALA A 137 1.31 5.83 -1.53
N ASN A 138 0.22 6.17 -2.23
CA ASN A 138 0.27 7.10 -3.35
C ASN A 138 0.68 8.51 -2.92
N SER A 139 0.24 8.98 -1.75
CA SER A 139 0.62 10.31 -1.24
C SER A 139 2.12 10.45 -1.04
N VAL A 140 2.79 9.36 -0.63
CA VAL A 140 4.24 9.31 -0.47
C VAL A 140 4.92 9.24 -1.85
N ALA A 141 4.46 8.37 -2.75
CA ALA A 141 5.03 8.26 -4.09
C ALA A 141 4.85 9.51 -4.97
N VAL A 142 3.83 10.34 -4.71
CA VAL A 142 3.66 11.66 -5.33
C VAL A 142 4.77 12.63 -4.89
N ARG A 143 5.26 12.50 -3.66
CA ARG A 143 6.32 13.35 -3.07
C ARG A 143 7.72 12.82 -3.38
N HIS A 144 7.85 11.51 -3.60
CA HIS A 144 9.11 10.79 -3.80
C HIS A 144 9.02 9.94 -5.06
N SER A 145 9.44 10.51 -6.20
CA SER A 145 9.34 9.84 -7.51
C SER A 145 10.30 8.65 -7.68
N ASP A 146 11.23 8.47 -6.76
CA ASP A 146 12.24 7.42 -6.72
C ASP A 146 11.73 6.09 -6.13
N VAL A 147 10.56 6.08 -5.48
CA VAL A 147 9.91 4.86 -4.96
C VAL A 147 8.65 4.52 -5.75
N LYS A 148 8.43 3.23 -6.05
CA LYS A 148 7.23 2.76 -6.78
C LYS A 148 6.08 2.48 -5.81
N SER A 149 4.88 2.96 -6.10
CA SER A 149 3.64 2.61 -5.39
C SER A 149 2.80 1.62 -6.21
N VAL A 150 2.36 0.54 -5.57
CA VAL A 150 1.43 -0.45 -6.15
C VAL A 150 0.28 -0.68 -5.18
N THR A 151 -0.93 -0.29 -5.58
CA THR A 151 -2.09 -0.27 -4.68
C THR A 151 -3.25 -1.10 -5.19
N LEU A 152 -4.11 -1.52 -4.26
CA LEU A 152 -5.40 -2.17 -4.56
C LEU A 152 -6.53 -1.24 -4.14
N ASN A 153 -7.46 -0.94 -5.04
CA ASN A 153 -8.65 -0.12 -4.77
C ASN A 153 -8.35 1.13 -3.89
N PRO A 154 -7.33 1.95 -4.24
CA PRO A 154 -6.93 3.06 -3.38
C PRO A 154 -8.09 4.07 -3.26
N ALA A 155 -8.20 4.68 -2.08
CA ALA A 155 -8.99 5.89 -1.93
C ALA A 155 -8.38 7.04 -2.76
N LEU A 156 -9.20 8.04 -3.09
CA LEU A 156 -8.72 9.23 -3.79
C LEU A 156 -7.78 10.05 -2.92
N LEU A 157 -6.75 10.63 -3.55
CA LEU A 157 -5.90 11.63 -2.91
C LEU A 157 -6.64 12.97 -2.78
N PRO A 158 -6.31 13.82 -1.78
CA PRO A 158 -6.92 15.13 -1.64
C PRO A 158 -6.58 16.05 -2.81
N SER A 159 -7.49 16.98 -3.11
CA SER A 159 -7.28 18.00 -4.15
C SER A 159 -6.02 18.82 -3.87
N GLY A 160 -5.20 19.05 -4.89
CA GLY A 160 -3.98 19.85 -4.80
C GLY A 160 -2.74 19.07 -4.39
N LEU A 161 -2.85 17.79 -4.02
CA LEU A 161 -1.69 16.93 -3.79
C LEU A 161 -1.07 16.46 -5.11
N ILE A 162 -1.90 16.24 -6.13
CA ILE A 162 -1.50 15.81 -7.47
C ILE A 162 -1.45 17.03 -8.39
N SER A 163 -0.38 17.16 -9.17
CA SER A 163 -0.30 18.10 -10.28
C SER A 163 -0.90 17.47 -11.55
N PRO A 164 -1.88 18.10 -12.23
CA PRO A 164 -2.44 17.58 -13.49
C PRO A 164 -1.42 17.48 -14.63
N GLU A 165 -0.31 18.20 -14.52
CA GLU A 165 0.74 18.28 -15.56
C GLU A 165 1.89 17.30 -15.29
N ALA A 166 1.92 16.66 -14.12
CA ALA A 166 2.97 15.70 -13.77
C ALA A 166 2.62 14.29 -14.25
N ASP A 167 3.64 13.55 -14.70
CA ASP A 167 3.55 12.12 -14.94
C ASP A 167 3.96 11.36 -13.68
N TYR A 168 3.10 10.47 -13.20
CA TYR A 168 3.31 9.65 -12.01
C TYR A 168 3.58 8.20 -12.40
N ALA A 169 4.57 8.00 -13.28
CA ALA A 169 4.94 6.68 -13.80
C ALA A 169 5.38 5.67 -12.72
N ASN A 170 5.74 6.15 -11.53
CA ASN A 170 6.05 5.32 -10.36
C ASN A 170 4.80 4.82 -9.61
N ILE A 171 3.58 5.18 -10.02
CA ILE A 171 2.34 4.77 -9.35
C ILE A 171 1.53 3.83 -10.23
N THR A 172 1.16 2.67 -9.70
CA THR A 172 0.26 1.69 -10.32
C THR A 172 -0.91 1.38 -9.40
N ASN A 173 -2.13 1.61 -9.86
CA ASN A 173 -3.36 1.37 -9.09
C ASN A 173 -4.17 0.25 -9.73
N TYR A 174 -4.36 -0.86 -9.02
CA TYR A 174 -5.26 -1.95 -9.42
C TYR A 174 -6.65 -1.69 -8.88
N ILE A 175 -7.63 -1.56 -9.77
CA ILE A 175 -9.03 -1.28 -9.40
C ILE A 175 -9.89 -2.49 -9.78
N SER A 176 -10.50 -3.10 -8.77
CA SER A 176 -11.44 -4.21 -8.98
C SER A 176 -12.73 -3.72 -9.65
N GLN A 177 -13.34 -4.55 -10.49
CA GLN A 177 -14.50 -4.17 -11.30
C GLN A 177 -15.69 -3.64 -10.50
N TYR A 178 -15.86 -4.13 -9.27
CA TYR A 178 -16.99 -3.79 -8.40
C TYR A 178 -16.56 -2.93 -7.21
N ASP A 179 -15.40 -2.29 -7.29
CA ASP A 179 -14.90 -1.46 -6.19
C ASP A 179 -15.78 -0.20 -6.00
N VAL A 180 -16.49 -0.18 -4.89
CA VAL A 180 -17.46 0.86 -4.55
C VAL A 180 -16.82 2.24 -4.31
N LEU A 181 -15.55 2.29 -3.91
CA LEU A 181 -14.80 3.54 -3.78
C LEU A 181 -14.55 4.19 -5.15
N ASN A 182 -14.31 3.37 -6.17
CA ASN A 182 -14.03 3.84 -7.53
C ASN A 182 -15.27 3.92 -8.45
N ILE A 183 -16.35 3.21 -8.15
CA ILE A 183 -17.62 3.29 -8.90
C ILE A 183 -18.28 4.68 -8.77
N GLY A 184 -18.21 5.30 -7.58
CA GLY A 184 -18.78 6.64 -7.36
C GLY A 184 -18.24 7.69 -8.33
N ILE A 185 -16.96 7.57 -8.70
CA ILE A 185 -16.25 8.51 -9.56
C ILE A 185 -16.59 8.30 -11.05
N ARG A 186 -16.79 7.05 -11.48
CA ARG A 186 -17.20 6.74 -12.87
C ARG A 186 -18.61 7.25 -13.18
N SER A 187 -19.44 7.37 -12.14
CA SER A 187 -20.83 7.82 -12.25
C SER A 187 -20.95 9.35 -12.40
N GLU A 188 -20.02 10.13 -11.84
CA GLU A 188 -19.98 11.60 -11.96
C GLU A 188 -19.44 12.09 -13.32
N LYS A 189 -18.81 11.22 -14.13
CA LYS A 189 -18.38 11.54 -15.52
C LYS A 189 -19.47 11.35 -16.58
N LEU A 190 -20.65 10.87 -16.18
CA LEU A 190 -21.79 10.57 -17.08
C LEU A 190 -22.94 11.60 -16.96
N ILE A 191 -22.71 12.75 -16.31
CA ILE A 191 -23.70 13.82 -16.15
C ILE A 191 -23.15 15.13 -16.74
#